data_AF-A0A952NEZ7-F1
#
_entry.id   AF-A0A952NEZ7-F1
#
_cell.length_a   1.000
_cell.length_b   1.000
_cell.length_c   1.000
_cell.angle_alpha   90.00
_cell.angle_beta   90.00
_cell.angle_gamma   90.00
#
_symmetry.space_group_name_H-M   'P 1'
#
loop_
_entity.id
_entity.type
_entity.pdbx_description
1 polymer ?
#
loop_
_entity_poly.entity_id
_entity_poly.type
_entity_poly.pdbx_seq_one_letter_code
_entity_poly.pdbx_strand_id
1 'polypeptide(L)'
;MRRSLPLLLVCLLFSPLSAHAKFLLRDVGLIGLMSHDVFAWDHKREVNTENGRLDLSTIFDYDGGSRWSQGGNPKNAENAPVYSITMTLVDHYRGRLFRGDDPKEARRSTVLLFHDMLKECYERLLAEPLPAQALRDFPNNTEQGALRGLHDVLPGQVKLYGRVLRRKLVLTNFLTAKTRLNKRELDQPIKDFDGDYDIEYKQIQIPLTGVTLNLMEIDRKFIEKFTPYKQAEMLADLARVGRGEIPLHQVYFIHHVKELFAKGLCSEENEYMPARSCI
;
A
#
# COMPACT_ATOMS: atom_id res chain seq x y z
N MET A 1 -10.81 -37.83 60.44
CA MET A 1 -10.19 -38.10 59.12
C MET A 1 -10.82 -37.18 58.08
N ARG A 2 -10.17 -36.07 57.73
CA ARG A 2 -10.56 -35.24 56.58
C ARG A 2 -9.30 -35.04 55.74
N ARG A 3 -9.30 -35.63 54.54
CA ARG A 3 -8.22 -35.51 53.55
C ARG A 3 -8.42 -34.20 52.81
N SER A 4 -7.47 -33.27 52.95
CA SER A 4 -7.37 -32.08 52.12
C SER A 4 -6.73 -32.48 50.79
N LEU A 5 -7.49 -32.44 49.70
CA LEU A 5 -6.92 -32.47 48.34
C LEU A 5 -6.28 -31.09 48.05
N PRO A 6 -5.05 -31.01 47.52
CA PRO A 6 -4.57 -29.77 46.95
C PRO A 6 -5.22 -29.59 45.57
N LEU A 7 -6.01 -28.52 45.44
CA LEU A 7 -6.55 -28.03 44.18
C LEU A 7 -5.36 -27.57 43.32
N LEU A 8 -4.97 -28.41 42.36
CA LEU A 8 -3.96 -28.07 41.35
C LEU A 8 -4.61 -27.04 40.41
N LEU A 9 -4.46 -25.76 40.73
CA LEU A 9 -4.86 -24.64 39.88
C LEU A 9 -3.88 -24.61 38.69
N VAL A 10 -4.21 -25.36 37.65
CA VAL A 10 -3.59 -25.23 36.33
C VAL A 10 -4.04 -23.88 35.78
N CYS A 11 -3.29 -22.83 36.13
CA CYS A 11 -3.30 -21.58 35.39
C CYS A 11 -2.78 -21.89 33.98
N LEU A 12 -3.69 -22.28 33.09
CA LEU A 12 -3.51 -22.18 31.65
C LEU A 12 -3.25 -20.70 31.35
N LEU A 13 -1.97 -20.34 31.37
CA LEU A 13 -1.43 -19.14 30.73
C LEU A 13 -1.68 -19.31 29.22
N PHE A 14 -2.93 -19.08 28.80
CA PHE A 14 -3.20 -18.67 27.44
C PHE A 14 -2.64 -17.25 27.33
N SER A 15 -1.32 -17.16 27.13
CA SER A 15 -0.77 -15.99 26.48
C SER A 15 -1.60 -15.80 25.22
N PRO A 16 -2.29 -14.67 25.02
CA PRO A 16 -2.90 -14.40 23.75
C PRO A 16 -1.74 -14.39 22.76
N LEU A 17 -1.62 -15.46 21.97
CA LEU A 17 -0.91 -15.41 20.71
C LEU A 17 -1.47 -14.19 20.01
N SER A 18 -0.70 -13.11 20.03
CA SER A 18 -1.14 -11.80 19.56
C SER A 18 -1.48 -11.99 18.09
N ALA A 19 -2.77 -12.15 17.78
CA ALA A 19 -3.21 -12.48 16.44
C ALA A 19 -2.81 -11.32 15.54
N HIS A 20 -1.79 -11.53 14.71
CA HIS A 20 -1.29 -10.52 13.80
C HIS A 20 -2.45 -10.11 12.88
N ALA A 21 -2.60 -8.80 12.67
CA ALA A 21 -3.66 -8.30 11.83
C ALA A 21 -3.48 -8.85 10.41
N LYS A 22 -4.51 -9.51 9.88
CA LYS A 22 -4.46 -10.02 8.51
C LYS A 22 -4.39 -8.86 7.52
N PHE A 23 -3.56 -9.02 6.51
CA PHE A 23 -3.57 -8.14 5.34
C PHE A 23 -4.86 -8.33 4.56
N LEU A 24 -5.39 -7.22 4.08
CA LEU A 24 -6.60 -7.16 3.28
C LEU A 24 -6.28 -6.65 1.88
N LEU A 25 -7.11 -6.99 0.89
CA LEU A 25 -6.90 -6.53 -0.47
C LEU A 25 -6.95 -4.99 -0.59
N ARG A 26 -7.75 -4.33 0.25
CA ARG A 26 -7.79 -2.86 0.35
C ARG A 26 -6.44 -2.26 0.73
N ASP A 27 -5.61 -2.99 1.49
CA ASP A 27 -4.30 -2.51 1.95
C ASP A 27 -3.34 -2.42 0.78
N VAL A 28 -3.37 -3.40 -0.13
CA VAL A 28 -2.63 -3.37 -1.40
C VAL A 28 -3.05 -2.16 -2.24
N GLY A 29 -4.35 -1.88 -2.33
CA GLY A 29 -4.85 -0.72 -3.07
C GLY A 29 -4.41 0.61 -2.46
N LEU A 30 -4.46 0.74 -1.13
CA LEU A 30 -4.08 1.94 -0.39
C LEU A 30 -2.58 2.21 -0.44
N ILE A 31 -1.75 1.21 -0.10
CA ILE A 31 -0.29 1.33 -0.12
C ILE A 31 0.22 1.49 -1.55
N GLY A 32 -0.41 0.82 -2.53
CA GLY A 32 -0.10 1.00 -3.95
C GLY A 32 -0.37 2.44 -4.42
N LEU A 33 -1.54 3.01 -4.10
CA LEU A 33 -1.83 4.42 -4.44
C LEU A 33 -0.89 5.38 -3.70
N MET A 34 -0.64 5.16 -2.42
CA MET A 34 0.33 5.95 -1.62
C MET A 34 1.70 5.96 -2.28
N SER A 35 2.18 4.80 -2.72
CA SER A 35 3.45 4.66 -3.44
C SER A 35 3.45 5.46 -4.74
N HIS A 36 2.36 5.45 -5.50
CA HIS A 36 2.23 6.23 -6.75
C HIS A 36 2.10 7.73 -6.53
N ASP A 37 1.62 8.16 -5.37
CA ASP A 37 1.48 9.57 -5.01
C ASP A 37 2.82 10.19 -4.58
N VAL A 38 3.64 9.41 -3.87
CA VAL A 38 4.97 9.86 -3.44
C VAL A 38 6.07 9.54 -4.46
N PHE A 39 5.86 8.55 -5.34
CA PHE A 39 6.86 8.13 -6.33
C PHE A 39 6.31 8.00 -7.77
N ALA A 40 6.99 8.68 -8.70
CA ALA A 40 7.00 8.36 -10.13
C ALA A 40 8.43 8.24 -10.64
N TRP A 41 8.96 7.01 -10.65
CA TRP A 41 10.32 6.75 -11.08
C TRP A 41 10.50 6.90 -12.60
N ASP A 42 11.40 7.79 -13.02
CA ASP A 42 11.91 7.86 -14.40
C ASP A 42 13.10 6.90 -14.53
N HIS A 43 12.89 5.78 -15.22
CA HIS A 43 13.94 4.77 -15.42
C HIS A 43 15.13 5.24 -16.25
N LYS A 44 14.98 6.28 -17.10
CA LYS A 44 16.08 6.78 -17.94
C LYS A 44 16.97 7.75 -17.17
N ARG A 45 16.34 8.60 -16.36
CA ARG A 45 17.04 9.63 -15.57
C ARG A 45 17.39 9.16 -14.17
N GLU A 46 16.79 8.08 -13.71
CA GLU A 46 16.95 7.51 -12.37
C GLU A 46 16.60 8.52 -11.27
N VAL A 47 15.48 9.21 -11.47
CA VAL A 47 14.96 10.21 -10.52
C VAL A 47 13.47 10.00 -10.28
N ASN A 48 13.02 10.39 -9.09
CA ASN A 48 11.60 10.52 -8.80
C ASN A 48 11.05 11.82 -9.41
N THR A 49 9.92 11.75 -10.09
CA THR A 49 9.25 12.90 -10.72
C THR A 49 7.96 13.32 -10.01
N GLU A 50 7.52 12.60 -8.97
CA GLU A 50 6.45 13.08 -8.08
C GLU A 50 6.99 14.09 -7.05
N ASN A 51 6.08 14.81 -6.40
CA ASN A 51 6.41 15.80 -5.36
C ASN A 51 6.78 15.16 -4.00
N GLY A 52 6.62 13.85 -3.84
CA GLY A 52 6.96 13.13 -2.60
C GLY A 52 6.01 13.36 -1.43
N ARG A 53 4.82 13.93 -1.66
CA ARG A 53 3.81 14.21 -0.64
C ARG A 53 2.53 13.42 -0.91
N LEU A 54 1.74 13.22 0.14
CA LEU A 54 0.47 12.46 0.08
C LEU A 54 -0.71 13.38 -0.24
N ASP A 55 -0.59 14.21 -1.27
CA ASP A 55 -1.54 15.27 -1.61
C ASP A 55 -2.44 14.93 -2.81
N LEU A 56 -2.39 13.68 -3.28
CA LEU A 56 -3.11 13.15 -4.43
C LEU A 56 -2.70 13.80 -5.77
N SER A 57 -1.47 14.33 -5.89
CA SER A 57 -0.92 14.84 -7.16
C SER A 57 -1.00 13.81 -8.28
N THR A 58 -0.81 12.54 -7.96
CA THR A 58 -0.90 11.43 -8.93
C THR A 58 -2.29 11.32 -9.56
N ILE A 59 -3.34 11.80 -8.88
CA ILE A 59 -4.71 11.87 -9.41
C ILE A 59 -4.97 13.23 -10.06
N PHE A 60 -4.67 14.32 -9.36
CA PHE A 60 -5.19 15.65 -9.67
C PHE A 60 -4.26 16.52 -10.51
N ASP A 61 -2.96 16.26 -10.51
CA ASP A 61 -1.97 17.10 -11.19
C ASP A 61 -1.40 16.42 -12.44
N TYR A 62 -1.53 15.10 -12.54
CA TYR A 62 -1.10 14.33 -13.72
C TYR A 62 -1.74 14.87 -15.01
N ASP A 63 -0.90 15.09 -16.02
CA ASP A 63 -1.30 15.64 -17.33
C ASP A 63 -2.05 16.98 -17.21
N GLY A 64 -1.52 17.86 -16.33
CA GLY A 64 -2.10 19.18 -16.04
C GLY A 64 -3.49 19.09 -15.40
N GLY A 65 -3.80 17.98 -14.75
CA GLY A 65 -5.11 17.71 -14.14
C GLY A 65 -6.24 17.38 -15.12
N SER A 66 -5.96 17.21 -16.41
CA SER A 66 -7.00 16.88 -17.40
C SER A 66 -7.61 15.48 -17.22
N ARG A 67 -6.95 14.62 -16.45
CA ARG A 67 -7.27 13.18 -16.33
C ARG A 67 -7.78 12.73 -14.97
N TRP A 68 -7.99 13.63 -14.02
CA TRP A 68 -8.43 13.27 -12.65
C TRP A 68 -9.70 12.40 -12.65
N SER A 69 -10.63 12.68 -13.55
CA SER A 69 -11.91 11.96 -13.69
C SER A 69 -11.74 10.48 -14.10
N GLN A 70 -10.58 10.11 -14.61
CA GLN A 70 -10.20 8.75 -15.01
C GLN A 70 -9.21 8.10 -14.03
N GLY A 71 -8.87 8.79 -12.93
CA GLY A 71 -7.90 8.35 -11.92
C GLY A 71 -6.49 8.95 -12.07
N GLY A 72 -6.31 9.94 -12.95
CA GLY A 72 -5.03 10.63 -13.15
C GLY A 72 -3.98 9.76 -13.84
N ASN A 73 -2.85 9.55 -13.18
CA ASN A 73 -1.72 8.78 -13.69
C ASN A 73 -2.16 7.36 -14.09
N PRO A 74 -1.85 6.88 -15.32
CA PRO A 74 -2.19 5.55 -15.79
C PRO A 74 -1.78 4.40 -14.86
N LYS A 75 -0.69 4.58 -14.08
CA LYS A 75 -0.24 3.59 -13.08
C LYS A 75 -1.33 3.27 -12.04
N ASN A 76 -2.18 4.23 -11.72
CA ASN A 76 -3.32 4.04 -10.79
C ASN A 76 -4.38 3.09 -11.36
N ALA A 77 -4.30 2.75 -12.65
CA ALA A 77 -5.21 1.87 -13.35
C ALA A 77 -4.54 0.55 -13.82
N GLU A 78 -3.31 0.28 -13.41
CA GLU A 78 -2.58 -0.96 -13.74
C GLU A 78 -2.85 -2.11 -12.77
N ASN A 79 -3.54 -1.83 -11.65
CA ASN A 79 -3.91 -2.81 -10.63
C ASN A 79 -5.32 -2.51 -10.09
N ALA A 80 -6.20 -3.52 -10.06
CA ALA A 80 -7.62 -3.33 -9.73
C ALA A 80 -7.89 -2.83 -8.29
N PRO A 81 -7.22 -3.33 -7.25
CA PRO A 81 -7.23 -2.72 -5.92
C PRO A 81 -6.88 -1.23 -5.93
N VAL A 82 -5.75 -0.84 -6.53
CA VAL A 82 -5.30 0.57 -6.61
C VAL A 82 -6.34 1.41 -7.35
N TYR A 83 -6.84 0.92 -8.48
CA TYR A 83 -7.87 1.59 -9.27
C TYR A 83 -9.16 1.78 -8.48
N SER A 84 -9.54 0.80 -7.66
CA SER A 84 -10.77 0.87 -6.84
C SER A 84 -10.67 1.93 -5.76
N ILE A 85 -9.53 2.02 -5.07
CA ILE A 85 -9.25 3.08 -4.09
C ILE A 85 -9.20 4.44 -4.78
N THR A 86 -8.46 4.55 -5.87
CA THR A 86 -8.36 5.77 -6.70
C THR A 86 -9.73 6.29 -7.08
N MET A 87 -10.59 5.44 -7.64
CA MET A 87 -11.90 5.86 -8.07
C MET A 87 -12.86 6.15 -6.91
N THR A 88 -12.63 5.58 -5.72
CA THR A 88 -13.35 5.97 -4.49
C THR A 88 -13.05 7.42 -4.11
N LEU A 89 -11.77 7.82 -4.17
CA LEU A 89 -11.36 9.21 -3.93
C LEU A 89 -11.89 10.16 -5.01
N VAL A 90 -11.83 9.77 -6.29
CA VAL A 90 -12.42 10.53 -7.40
C VAL A 90 -13.92 10.74 -7.22
N ASP A 91 -14.66 9.71 -6.78
CA ASP A 91 -16.10 9.82 -6.55
C ASP A 91 -16.42 10.71 -5.33
N HIS A 92 -15.60 10.66 -4.27
CA HIS A 92 -15.70 11.61 -3.16
C HIS A 92 -15.48 13.05 -3.61
N TYR A 93 -14.41 13.30 -4.38
CA TYR A 93 -14.10 14.61 -4.96
C TYR A 93 -15.25 15.14 -5.84
N ARG A 94 -15.80 14.30 -6.73
CA ARG A 94 -17.01 14.64 -7.52
C ARG A 94 -18.18 15.01 -6.64
N GLY A 95 -18.42 14.25 -5.58
CA GLY A 95 -19.48 14.51 -4.62
C GLY A 95 -19.29 15.82 -3.85
N ARG A 96 -18.05 16.25 -3.60
CA ARG A 96 -17.74 17.58 -3.03
C ARG A 96 -18.05 18.70 -4.03
N LEU A 97 -17.55 18.59 -5.26
CA LEU A 97 -17.86 19.54 -6.34
C LEU A 97 -19.37 19.69 -6.59
N PHE A 98 -20.10 18.58 -6.65
CA PHE A 98 -21.56 18.60 -6.83
C PHE A 98 -22.30 19.34 -5.70
N ARG A 99 -21.73 19.37 -4.50
CA ARG A 99 -22.28 20.10 -3.34
C ARG A 99 -21.91 21.59 -3.32
N GLY A 100 -21.14 22.06 -4.30
CA GLY A 100 -20.78 23.47 -4.46
C GLY A 100 -19.42 23.86 -3.87
N ASP A 101 -18.63 22.89 -3.40
CA ASP A 101 -17.23 23.16 -3.05
C ASP A 101 -16.45 23.58 -4.30
N ASP A 102 -15.51 24.51 -4.14
CA ASP A 102 -14.51 24.75 -5.17
C ASP A 102 -13.52 23.56 -5.29
N PRO A 103 -12.75 23.47 -6.39
CA PRO A 103 -11.78 22.39 -6.59
C PRO A 103 -10.76 22.21 -5.47
N LYS A 104 -10.32 23.30 -4.84
CA LYS A 104 -9.30 23.26 -3.80
C LYS A 104 -9.86 22.68 -2.51
N GLU A 105 -11.06 23.10 -2.11
CA GLU A 105 -11.75 22.53 -0.94
C GLU A 105 -12.17 21.08 -1.16
N ALA A 106 -12.62 20.74 -2.37
CA ALA A 106 -12.91 19.37 -2.75
C ALA A 106 -11.65 18.48 -2.65
N ARG A 107 -10.48 18.97 -3.11
CA ARG A 107 -9.21 18.23 -3.01
C ARG A 107 -8.78 18.07 -1.56
N ARG A 108 -8.76 19.13 -0.75
CA ARG A 108 -8.45 19.08 0.68
C ARG A 108 -9.27 18.01 1.41
N SER A 109 -10.59 18.02 1.18
CA SER A 109 -11.50 17.02 1.73
C SER A 109 -11.19 15.60 1.27
N THR A 110 -10.72 15.43 0.03
CA THR A 110 -10.33 14.12 -0.52
C THR A 110 -8.99 13.64 0.02
N VAL A 111 -8.02 14.54 0.19
CA VAL A 111 -6.73 14.26 0.83
C VAL A 111 -6.93 13.84 2.29
N LEU A 112 -7.81 14.53 3.03
CA LEU A 112 -8.19 14.14 4.39
C LEU A 112 -8.74 12.71 4.45
N LEU A 113 -9.69 12.39 3.57
CA LEU A 113 -10.23 11.03 3.47
C LEU A 113 -9.13 9.99 3.17
N PHE A 114 -8.21 10.31 2.25
CA PHE A 114 -7.10 9.43 1.92
C PHE A 114 -6.17 9.20 3.12
N HIS A 115 -5.83 10.25 3.87
CA HIS A 115 -4.99 10.17 5.07
C HIS A 115 -5.66 9.35 6.17
N ASP A 116 -6.98 9.49 6.37
CA ASP A 116 -7.72 8.68 7.34
C ASP A 116 -7.68 7.19 6.98
N MET A 117 -7.85 6.85 5.70
CA MET A 117 -7.74 5.47 5.21
C MET A 117 -6.31 4.91 5.39
N LEU A 118 -5.30 5.73 5.11
CA LEU A 118 -3.90 5.36 5.31
C LEU A 118 -3.56 5.15 6.79
N LYS A 119 -4.07 6.01 7.67
CA LYS A 119 -3.91 5.87 9.12
C LYS A 119 -4.49 4.56 9.63
N GLU A 120 -5.73 4.23 9.26
CA GLU A 120 -6.37 2.95 9.64
C GLU A 120 -5.55 1.76 9.15
N CYS A 121 -5.04 1.82 7.92
CA CYS A 121 -4.19 0.78 7.34
C CYS A 121 -2.86 0.63 8.12
N TYR A 122 -2.14 1.73 8.31
CA TYR A 122 -0.85 1.78 9.01
C TYR A 122 -0.97 1.24 10.44
N GLU A 123 -1.90 1.79 11.22
CA GLU A 123 -2.01 1.49 12.65
C GLU A 123 -2.41 0.05 12.90
N ARG A 124 -3.23 -0.52 12.02
CA ARG A 124 -3.59 -1.94 12.07
C ARG A 124 -2.41 -2.84 11.69
N LEU A 125 -1.70 -2.55 10.60
CA LEU A 125 -0.67 -3.46 10.07
C LEU A 125 0.62 -3.43 10.89
N LEU A 126 1.01 -2.27 11.40
CA LEU A 126 2.23 -2.13 12.21
C LEU A 126 1.99 -2.28 13.71
N ALA A 127 0.72 -2.25 14.15
CA ALA A 127 0.34 -2.19 15.56
C ALA A 127 1.01 -1.02 16.30
N GLU A 128 1.20 0.09 15.60
CA GLU A 128 1.85 1.31 16.07
C GLU A 128 1.09 2.55 15.60
N PRO A 129 1.08 3.65 16.37
CA PRO A 129 0.46 4.89 15.91
C PRO A 129 1.16 5.46 14.68
N LEU A 130 0.40 6.06 13.77
CA LEU A 130 0.97 6.81 12.65
C LEU A 130 1.91 7.91 13.18
N PRO A 131 3.06 8.19 12.54
CA PRO A 131 3.99 9.21 13.03
C PRO A 131 3.29 10.55 13.31
N ALA A 132 3.44 11.04 14.54
CA ALA A 132 2.81 12.28 14.98
C ALA A 132 3.47 13.51 14.36
N GLN A 133 4.77 13.42 14.08
CA GLN A 133 5.58 14.46 13.45
C GLN A 133 5.80 14.12 11.98
N ALA A 134 5.65 15.12 11.10
CA ALA A 134 6.07 15.00 9.72
C ALA A 134 7.53 15.46 9.57
N LEU A 135 8.22 14.91 8.58
CA LEU A 135 9.61 15.26 8.26
C LEU A 135 9.63 16.13 7.01
N ARG A 136 10.41 17.22 7.02
CA ARG A 136 10.56 18.09 5.84
C ARG A 136 11.23 17.39 4.67
N ASP A 137 12.09 16.43 4.96
CA ASP A 137 12.83 15.69 3.94
C ASP A 137 11.90 15.06 2.89
N PHE A 138 12.43 14.92 1.67
CA PHE A 138 11.74 14.21 0.61
C PHE A 138 12.02 12.70 0.69
N PRO A 139 11.05 11.86 0.29
CA PRO A 139 11.29 10.44 0.08
C PRO A 139 12.45 10.17 -0.89
N ASN A 140 13.23 9.14 -0.60
CA ASN A 140 14.40 8.71 -1.36
C ASN A 140 14.28 7.24 -1.81
N ASN A 141 15.29 6.75 -2.51
CA ASN A 141 15.29 5.40 -3.09
C ASN A 141 15.34 4.29 -2.03
N THR A 142 15.85 4.55 -0.82
CA THR A 142 15.84 3.59 0.28
C THR A 142 14.42 3.34 0.76
N GLU A 143 13.61 4.39 0.93
CA GLU A 143 12.20 4.24 1.28
C GLU A 143 11.39 3.59 0.14
N GLN A 144 11.69 3.92 -1.12
CA GLN A 144 11.08 3.25 -2.26
C GLN A 144 11.45 1.76 -2.32
N GLY A 145 12.71 1.42 -2.05
CA GLY A 145 13.19 0.04 -1.99
C GLY A 145 12.53 -0.75 -0.85
N ALA A 146 12.34 -0.12 0.31
CA ALA A 146 11.63 -0.71 1.44
C ALA A 146 10.18 -1.07 1.08
N LEU A 147 9.44 -0.17 0.40
CA LEU A 147 8.09 -0.49 -0.10
C LEU A 147 8.09 -1.62 -1.13
N ARG A 148 9.03 -1.61 -2.07
CA ARG A 148 9.16 -2.69 -3.07
C ARG A 148 9.41 -4.04 -2.42
N GLY A 149 10.16 -4.07 -1.31
CA GLY A 149 10.38 -5.29 -0.53
C GLY A 149 9.07 -5.91 -0.02
N LEU A 150 8.04 -5.10 0.25
CA LEU A 150 6.73 -5.58 0.72
C LEU A 150 5.88 -6.23 -0.39
N HIS A 151 6.32 -6.22 -1.65
CA HIS A 151 5.53 -6.80 -2.75
C HIS A 151 5.35 -8.33 -2.65
N ASP A 152 6.08 -9.01 -1.77
CA ASP A 152 5.83 -10.42 -1.38
C ASP A 152 4.34 -10.66 -1.05
N VAL A 153 3.68 -9.75 -0.31
CA VAL A 153 2.27 -9.93 0.09
C VAL A 153 1.27 -9.81 -1.05
N LEU A 154 1.68 -9.38 -2.24
CA LEU A 154 0.76 -9.10 -3.35
C LEU A 154 0.14 -10.41 -3.88
N PRO A 155 -1.20 -10.55 -3.83
CA PRO A 155 -1.85 -11.73 -4.37
C PRO A 155 -1.91 -11.64 -5.90
N GLY A 156 -1.52 -12.70 -6.60
CA GLY A 156 -1.61 -12.78 -8.06
C GLY A 156 -3.06 -12.87 -8.53
N GLN A 157 -3.93 -13.50 -7.71
CA GLN A 157 -5.36 -13.64 -7.99
C GLN A 157 -6.22 -13.32 -6.76
N VAL A 158 -7.42 -12.80 -7.01
CA VAL A 158 -8.40 -12.50 -5.97
C VAL A 158 -9.78 -13.03 -6.33
N LYS A 159 -10.61 -13.29 -5.30
CA LYS A 159 -12.00 -13.72 -5.50
C LYS A 159 -12.87 -12.52 -5.85
N LEU A 160 -13.77 -12.71 -6.79
CA LEU A 160 -14.83 -11.75 -7.11
C LEU A 160 -16.15 -12.25 -6.52
N TYR A 161 -16.88 -11.36 -5.84
CA TYR A 161 -18.11 -11.71 -5.12
C TYR A 161 -19.32 -11.07 -5.81
N GLY A 162 -20.37 -11.86 -6.01
CA GLY A 162 -21.62 -11.40 -6.62
C GLY A 162 -21.54 -11.17 -8.14
N ARG A 163 -20.48 -11.65 -8.80
CA ARG A 163 -20.29 -11.52 -10.25
C ARG A 163 -20.61 -12.84 -10.97
N VAL A 164 -21.57 -12.80 -11.89
CA VAL A 164 -22.09 -14.00 -12.60
C VAL A 164 -21.05 -14.57 -13.57
N LEU A 165 -20.39 -13.72 -14.36
CA LEU A 165 -19.53 -14.15 -15.47
C LEU A 165 -18.08 -14.44 -15.06
N ARG A 166 -17.64 -13.95 -13.90
CA ARG A 166 -16.24 -14.05 -13.48
C ARG A 166 -16.12 -14.16 -11.97
N ARG A 167 -15.53 -15.26 -11.48
CA ARG A 167 -15.37 -15.53 -10.04
C ARG A 167 -13.96 -15.22 -9.50
N LYS A 168 -12.99 -15.01 -10.38
CA LYS A 168 -11.59 -14.68 -10.02
C LYS A 168 -11.04 -13.59 -10.93
N LEU A 169 -10.20 -12.73 -10.38
CA LEU A 169 -9.47 -11.69 -11.10
C LEU A 169 -7.97 -11.95 -10.97
N VAL A 170 -7.25 -11.94 -12.09
CA VAL A 170 -5.77 -11.92 -12.13
C VAL A 170 -5.35 -10.46 -12.04
N LEU A 171 -4.61 -10.08 -11.01
CA LEU A 171 -4.32 -8.67 -10.73
C LEU A 171 -3.31 -8.04 -11.70
N THR A 172 -2.46 -8.85 -12.34
CA THR A 172 -1.46 -8.39 -13.33
C THR A 172 -1.99 -8.33 -14.76
N ASN A 173 -3.28 -8.64 -14.98
CA ASN A 173 -3.87 -8.60 -16.31
C ASN A 173 -4.37 -7.19 -16.66
N PHE A 174 -3.63 -6.52 -17.56
CA PHE A 174 -3.91 -5.17 -18.08
C PHE A 174 -5.34 -4.96 -18.59
N LEU A 175 -5.94 -5.97 -19.25
CA LEU A 175 -7.30 -5.85 -19.79
C LEU A 175 -8.35 -5.67 -18.69
N THR A 176 -8.03 -6.11 -17.48
CA THR A 176 -8.96 -6.17 -16.36
C THR A 176 -8.48 -5.38 -15.15
N ALA A 177 -7.36 -4.68 -15.28
CA ALA A 177 -6.78 -3.83 -14.25
C ALA A 177 -7.71 -2.67 -13.83
N LYS A 178 -8.57 -2.19 -14.74
CA LYS A 178 -9.61 -1.19 -14.44
C LYS A 178 -10.90 -1.77 -13.83
N THR A 179 -10.87 -2.99 -13.30
CA THR A 179 -12.04 -3.57 -12.63
C THR A 179 -12.24 -2.86 -11.29
N ARG A 180 -13.32 -2.09 -11.13
CA ARG A 180 -13.71 -1.56 -9.81
C ARG A 180 -14.20 -2.69 -8.92
N LEU A 181 -13.53 -2.91 -7.80
CA LEU A 181 -13.85 -3.90 -6.78
C LEU A 181 -14.85 -3.31 -5.79
N ASN A 182 -15.81 -4.14 -5.35
CA ASN A 182 -16.74 -3.75 -4.30
C ASN A 182 -16.13 -3.93 -2.90
N LYS A 183 -16.80 -3.40 -1.86
CA LYS A 183 -16.32 -3.48 -0.47
C LYS A 183 -15.98 -4.90 -0.02
N ARG A 184 -16.82 -5.89 -0.33
CA ARG A 184 -16.59 -7.29 0.05
C ARG A 184 -15.36 -7.88 -0.65
N GLU A 185 -15.11 -7.49 -1.89
CA GLU A 185 -13.90 -7.88 -2.64
C GLU A 185 -12.65 -7.21 -2.06
N LEU A 186 -12.72 -5.94 -1.65
CA LEU A 186 -11.61 -5.21 -1.04
C LEU A 186 -11.29 -5.66 0.41
N ASP A 187 -12.31 -6.06 1.18
CA ASP A 187 -12.15 -6.50 2.57
C ASP A 187 -11.76 -7.99 2.68
N GLN A 188 -11.49 -8.68 1.56
CA GLN A 188 -11.05 -10.07 1.63
C GLN A 188 -9.62 -10.17 2.17
N PRO A 189 -9.32 -11.15 3.04
CA PRO A 189 -7.95 -11.46 3.43
C PRO A 189 -7.13 -11.90 2.22
N ILE A 190 -5.86 -11.50 2.19
CA ILE A 190 -4.88 -11.93 1.19
C ILE A 190 -3.89 -12.92 1.82
N LYS A 191 -2.93 -13.40 1.02
CA LYS A 191 -1.88 -14.28 1.54
C LYS A 191 -1.02 -13.54 2.56
N ASP A 192 -0.43 -14.30 3.49
CA ASP A 192 0.62 -13.79 4.36
C ASP A 192 1.96 -13.74 3.58
N PHE A 193 2.95 -13.04 4.13
CA PHE A 193 4.31 -13.04 3.58
C PHE A 193 4.89 -14.46 3.56
N ASP A 194 5.37 -14.92 2.42
CA ASP A 194 5.96 -16.26 2.28
C ASP A 194 7.40 -16.24 1.75
N GLY A 195 7.94 -15.03 1.50
CA GLY A 195 9.27 -14.83 0.97
C GLY A 195 9.36 -15.00 -0.55
N ASP A 196 8.23 -15.07 -1.25
CA ASP A 196 8.17 -15.19 -2.70
C ASP A 196 7.02 -14.39 -3.32
N TYR A 197 7.20 -13.98 -4.57
CA TYR A 197 6.17 -13.29 -5.31
C TYR A 197 5.22 -14.32 -5.93
N ASP A 198 3.93 -14.00 -5.99
CA ASP A 198 2.98 -14.83 -6.71
C ASP A 198 3.37 -14.95 -8.20
N ILE A 199 3.08 -16.10 -8.80
CA ILE A 199 3.53 -16.44 -10.16
C ILE A 199 3.07 -15.41 -11.19
N GLU A 200 1.89 -14.82 -10.99
CA GLU A 200 1.32 -13.76 -11.83
C GLU A 200 2.20 -12.50 -11.89
N TYR A 201 2.94 -12.19 -10.81
CA TYR A 201 3.88 -11.06 -10.75
C TYR A 201 5.27 -11.43 -11.28
N LYS A 202 5.61 -12.72 -11.32
CA LYS A 202 6.83 -13.22 -11.97
C LYS A 202 6.66 -13.40 -13.49
N GLN A 203 5.42 -13.37 -13.98
CA GLN A 203 5.07 -13.65 -15.38
C GLN A 203 4.10 -12.60 -15.96
N ILE A 204 4.36 -11.32 -15.72
CA ILE A 204 3.51 -10.23 -16.21
C ILE A 204 3.68 -10.10 -17.73
N GLN A 205 2.63 -10.40 -18.49
CA GLN A 205 2.66 -10.30 -19.95
C GLN A 205 2.30 -8.88 -20.41
N ILE A 206 3.19 -8.25 -21.16
CA ILE A 206 2.91 -6.96 -21.80
C ILE A 206 2.14 -7.21 -23.11
N PRO A 207 0.91 -6.69 -23.24
CA PRO A 207 0.10 -6.92 -24.44
C PRO A 207 0.82 -6.46 -25.71
N LEU A 208 0.69 -7.25 -26.78
CA LEU A 208 1.16 -6.94 -28.14
C LEU A 208 2.69 -6.82 -28.33
N THR A 209 3.49 -7.00 -27.28
CA THR A 209 4.96 -6.93 -27.39
C THR A 209 5.64 -8.29 -27.27
N GLY A 210 4.94 -9.30 -26.72
CA GLY A 210 5.53 -10.60 -26.40
C GLY A 210 6.52 -10.57 -25.22
N VAL A 211 6.67 -9.41 -24.55
CA VAL A 211 7.55 -9.25 -23.40
C VAL A 211 6.87 -9.79 -22.15
N THR A 212 7.60 -10.63 -21.40
CA THR A 212 7.23 -11.05 -20.05
C THR A 212 8.13 -10.35 -19.05
N LEU A 213 7.54 -9.66 -18.09
CA LEU A 213 8.25 -9.02 -16.98
C LEU A 213 8.18 -9.90 -15.73
N ASN A 214 9.28 -9.92 -15.00
CA ASN A 214 9.37 -10.51 -13.67
C ASN A 214 9.53 -9.37 -12.65
N LEU A 215 8.45 -9.05 -11.93
CA LEU A 215 8.45 -7.96 -10.94
C LEU A 215 9.46 -8.22 -9.81
N MET A 216 9.59 -9.47 -9.36
CA MET A 216 10.56 -9.85 -8.34
C MET A 216 11.99 -9.49 -8.78
N GLU A 217 12.36 -9.78 -10.03
CA GLU A 217 13.67 -9.41 -10.57
C GLU A 217 13.84 -7.89 -10.76
N ILE A 218 12.79 -7.19 -11.18
CA ILE A 218 12.80 -5.73 -11.31
C ILE A 218 13.03 -5.08 -9.95
N ASP A 219 12.30 -5.52 -8.93
CA ASP A 219 12.46 -5.03 -7.56
C ASP A 219 13.82 -5.38 -6.99
N ARG A 220 14.33 -6.60 -7.24
CA ARG A 220 15.69 -6.99 -6.85
C ARG A 220 16.73 -6.03 -7.40
N LYS A 221 16.67 -5.76 -8.72
CA LYS A 221 17.61 -4.88 -9.40
C LYS A 221 17.55 -3.46 -8.84
N PHE A 222 16.35 -2.97 -8.52
CA PHE A 222 16.19 -1.66 -7.90
C PHE A 222 16.78 -1.63 -6.48
N ILE A 223 16.37 -2.56 -5.62
CA ILE A 223 16.77 -2.64 -4.21
C ILE A 223 18.28 -2.77 -4.10
N GLU A 224 18.88 -3.71 -4.81
CA GLU A 224 20.33 -3.98 -4.71
C GLU A 224 21.19 -2.91 -5.38
N LYS A 225 20.61 -2.08 -6.26
CA LYS A 225 21.32 -0.96 -6.91
C LYS A 225 21.27 0.31 -6.07
N PHE A 226 20.11 0.65 -5.48
CA PHE A 226 19.86 1.97 -4.90
C PHE A 226 19.78 1.97 -3.37
N THR A 227 19.89 0.82 -2.72
CA THR A 227 19.79 0.69 -1.27
C THR A 227 20.93 -0.20 -0.74
N PRO A 228 21.22 -0.17 0.57
CA PRO A 228 22.20 -1.09 1.16
C PRO A 228 21.66 -2.53 1.31
N TYR A 229 20.42 -2.81 0.89
CA TYR A 229 19.73 -4.06 1.17
C TYR A 229 19.90 -5.12 0.07
N LYS A 230 19.77 -6.38 0.47
CA LYS A 230 19.58 -7.53 -0.42
C LYS A 230 18.13 -7.98 -0.38
N GLN A 231 17.48 -8.09 -1.54
CA GLN A 231 16.08 -8.50 -1.59
C GLN A 231 15.86 -9.87 -0.95
N ALA A 232 16.80 -10.81 -1.12
CA ALA A 232 16.71 -12.14 -0.53
C ALA A 232 16.64 -12.09 1.01
N GLU A 233 17.38 -11.18 1.66
CA GLU A 233 17.36 -10.99 3.11
C GLU A 233 16.05 -10.34 3.56
N MET A 234 15.56 -9.36 2.79
CA MET A 234 14.26 -8.72 3.05
C MET A 234 13.12 -9.75 3.00
N LEU A 235 13.10 -10.60 1.97
CA LEU A 235 12.10 -11.66 1.79
C LEU A 235 12.20 -12.73 2.87
N ALA A 236 13.41 -13.12 3.27
CA ALA A 236 13.61 -14.04 4.37
C ALA A 236 13.02 -13.50 5.67
N ASP A 237 13.20 -12.21 5.98
CA ASP A 237 12.65 -11.60 7.18
C ASP A 237 11.13 -11.42 7.12
N LEU A 238 10.57 -11.08 5.95
CA LEU A 238 9.12 -11.06 5.73
C LEU A 238 8.48 -12.44 5.89
N ALA A 239 9.13 -13.50 5.38
CA ALA A 239 8.63 -14.86 5.58
C ALA A 239 8.56 -15.25 7.08
N ARG A 240 9.45 -14.69 7.93
CA ARG A 240 9.37 -14.86 9.40
C ARG A 240 8.14 -14.19 9.98
N VAL A 241 7.72 -13.03 9.43
CA VAL A 241 6.45 -12.39 9.78
C VAL A 241 5.25 -13.27 9.42
N GLY A 242 5.22 -13.83 8.21
CA GLY A 242 4.11 -14.69 7.79
C GLY A 242 4.02 -16.01 8.59
N ARG A 243 5.14 -16.50 9.12
CA ARG A 243 5.17 -17.61 10.08
C ARG A 243 4.87 -17.22 11.53
N GLY A 244 4.68 -15.93 11.80
CA GLY A 244 4.40 -15.40 13.15
C GLY A 244 5.59 -15.44 14.10
N GLU A 245 6.82 -15.54 13.58
CA GLU A 245 8.04 -15.57 14.39
C GLU A 245 8.42 -14.17 14.91
N ILE A 246 8.14 -13.14 14.12
CA ILE A 246 8.36 -11.73 14.47
C ILE A 246 7.17 -10.89 13.99
N PRO A 247 6.81 -9.80 14.69
CA PRO A 247 5.85 -8.83 14.17
C PRO A 247 6.47 -7.97 13.07
N LEU A 248 5.63 -7.43 12.18
CA LEU A 248 6.08 -6.62 11.03
C LEU A 248 6.92 -5.41 11.44
N HIS A 249 6.63 -4.77 12.57
CA HIS A 249 7.40 -3.61 13.04
C HIS A 249 8.84 -3.94 13.49
N GLN A 250 9.18 -5.22 13.64
CA GLN A 250 10.54 -5.68 13.94
C GLN A 250 11.35 -6.04 12.68
N VAL A 251 10.73 -6.03 11.49
CA VAL A 251 11.44 -6.28 10.23
C VAL A 251 12.49 -5.19 10.02
N TYR A 252 13.72 -5.58 9.73
CA TYR A 252 14.87 -4.67 9.88
C TYR A 252 14.81 -3.42 8.99
N PHE A 253 14.13 -3.47 7.84
CA PHE A 253 13.98 -2.34 6.92
C PHE A 253 12.65 -1.56 7.08
N ILE A 254 11.73 -2.02 7.93
CA ILE A 254 10.37 -1.43 8.05
C ILE A 254 10.39 0.01 8.58
N HIS A 255 11.45 0.39 9.30
CA HIS A 255 11.64 1.75 9.79
C HIS A 255 11.67 2.78 8.64
N HIS A 256 12.15 2.42 7.45
CA HIS A 256 12.08 3.27 6.26
C HIS A 256 10.66 3.45 5.74
N VAL A 257 9.78 2.48 5.93
CA VAL A 257 8.34 2.66 5.63
C VAL A 257 7.75 3.67 6.61
N LYS A 258 8.09 3.59 7.90
CA LYS A 258 7.65 4.60 8.89
C LYS A 258 8.15 6.00 8.54
N GLU A 259 9.42 6.11 8.15
CA GLU A 259 10.05 7.35 7.69
C GLU A 259 9.37 7.89 6.43
N LEU A 260 9.02 7.03 5.47
CA LEU A 260 8.28 7.40 4.27
C LEU A 260 6.92 8.03 4.61
N PHE A 261 6.16 7.43 5.52
CA PHE A 261 4.90 8.02 6.00
C PHE A 261 5.16 9.38 6.65
N ALA A 262 6.18 9.51 7.50
CA ALA A 262 6.50 10.79 8.14
C ALA A 262 6.86 11.89 7.12
N LYS A 263 7.65 11.56 6.09
CA LYS A 263 8.01 12.48 4.99
C LYS A 263 6.79 12.83 4.11
N GLY A 264 6.01 11.83 3.72
CA GLY A 264 4.83 12.01 2.85
C GLY A 264 3.73 12.86 3.49
N LEU A 265 3.66 12.90 4.82
CA LEU A 265 2.66 13.66 5.59
C LEU A 265 3.03 15.14 5.83
N CYS A 266 4.18 15.61 5.35
CA CYS A 266 4.55 17.02 5.52
C CYS A 266 3.67 17.94 4.67
N SER A 267 3.08 18.96 5.31
CA SER A 267 2.20 19.95 4.68
C SER A 267 2.88 21.27 4.32
N GLU A 268 4.19 21.38 4.56
CA GLU A 268 4.94 22.61 4.26
C GLU A 268 4.82 22.95 2.77
N GLU A 269 4.43 24.20 2.50
CA GLU A 269 4.17 24.74 1.15
C GLU A 269 3.11 23.97 0.33
N ASN A 270 2.33 23.08 0.95
CA ASN A 270 1.30 22.30 0.28
C ASN A 270 -0.10 22.71 0.75
N GLU A 271 -0.81 23.45 -0.09
CA GLU A 271 -2.13 23.99 0.25
C GLU A 271 -3.25 22.94 0.34
N TYR A 272 -3.02 21.72 -0.15
CA TYR A 272 -4.01 20.63 -0.17
C TYR A 272 -3.88 19.70 1.02
N MET A 273 -2.74 19.74 1.71
CA MET A 273 -2.45 18.88 2.85
C MET A 273 -3.09 19.41 4.15
N PRO A 274 -3.52 18.52 5.06
CA PRO A 274 -3.94 18.93 6.40
C PRO A 274 -2.79 19.59 7.14
N ALA A 275 -3.08 20.66 7.90
CA ALA A 275 -2.05 21.37 8.66
C ALA A 275 -1.34 20.44 9.64
N ARG A 276 -0.04 20.24 9.45
CA ARG A 276 0.80 19.42 10.31
C ARG A 276 2.19 20.05 10.42
N SER A 277 2.76 20.04 11.63
CA SER A 277 4.12 20.55 11.85
C SER A 277 5.13 19.63 11.15
N CYS A 278 5.95 20.21 10.27
CA CYS A 278 7.13 19.55 9.72
C CYS A 278 8.38 20.01 10.46
N ILE A 279 9.24 19.05 10.81
CA ILE A 279 10.54 19.31 11.43
C ILE A 279 11.68 19.05 10.46
#